data_AF-A0A960SDF5-F1
#
_entry.id   AF-A0A960SDF5-F1
#
_cell.length_a   1.000
_cell.length_b   1.000
_cell.length_c   1.000
_cell.angle_alpha   90.00
_cell.angle_beta   90.00
_cell.angle_gamma   90.00
#
_symmetry.space_group_name_H-M   'P 1'
#
loop_
_entity.id
_entity.type
_entity.pdbx_description
1 polymer ?
#
loop_
_entity_poly.entity_id
_entity_poly.type
_entity_poly.pdbx_seq_one_letter_code
_entity_poly.pdbx_strand_id
1 'polypeptide(L)'
;CLALVPAILPRNHGLRNLLVAAGIAAVMTIPWAILSGFFDTAGEVPKAYELFSSFADWSRYFLDRPVILVIFALLVVFPLASWWGVQKGWKKATAYSHNVLVALVFVITWIFFAVVCFHLVVPAASFMVERLTLILFTPIALLLGLALSEFYPRIKGVPYAASLVMPIGFLYLSHHLPGRLPKFEDQEQVIAKVIEYLKEQDLKPPCRIYGAPTDHHIWKYYTGLPIQSIVPVRRSYLETFPHDLLYLENPWVFVSPSLKSIQDRASEEGINLNDFDARTLRNDLVTNQIIQSLKARGLYEQGQKVEIPDYLGEIQKDMEVANAEAVAGAIRMWKRQVIFKDVDVPVFQDLWLAFYYRFSGYPDRIGENWNIYPILKRSEVTVLPEAKAVAYHYAGRAD
;
A
#
# COMPACT_ATOMS: atom_id res chain seq x y z
N CYS A 1 -8.46 23.76 -4.35
CA CYS A 1 -7.36 24.54 -3.75
C CYS A 1 -6.17 24.71 -4.68
N LEU A 2 -5.51 23.66 -5.18
CA LEU A 2 -4.32 23.76 -6.07
C LEU A 2 -4.55 24.57 -7.36
N ALA A 3 -5.74 24.46 -7.98
CA ALA A 3 -6.09 25.23 -9.18
C ALA A 3 -6.17 26.76 -8.98
N LEU A 4 -6.30 27.22 -7.73
CA LEU A 4 -6.39 28.66 -7.39
C LEU A 4 -5.02 29.25 -7.01
N VAL A 5 -4.00 28.43 -6.82
CA VAL A 5 -2.67 28.88 -6.39
C VAL A 5 -2.04 29.91 -7.34
N PRO A 6 -2.15 29.78 -8.68
CA PRO A 6 -1.66 30.80 -9.62
C PRO A 6 -2.34 32.17 -9.46
N ALA A 7 -3.59 32.20 -8.96
CA ALA A 7 -4.35 33.44 -8.73
C ALA A 7 -4.08 34.07 -7.34
N ILE A 8 -3.58 33.30 -6.38
CA ILE A 8 -3.38 33.73 -4.98
C ILE A 8 -1.94 34.23 -4.74
N LEU A 9 -0.94 33.60 -5.36
CA LEU A 9 0.48 33.93 -5.20
C LEU A 9 0.90 35.37 -5.57
N PRO A 10 0.28 36.06 -6.55
CA PRO A 10 0.74 37.39 -6.97
C PRO A 10 0.45 38.55 -6.00
N ARG A 11 -0.23 38.33 -4.86
CA ARG A 11 -0.66 39.43 -3.98
C ARG A 11 0.42 39.78 -2.94
N ASN A 12 0.59 41.09 -2.66
CA ASN A 12 1.59 41.74 -1.79
C ASN A 12 1.71 41.26 -0.31
N HIS A 13 1.10 40.13 0.07
CA HIS A 13 1.07 39.59 1.44
C HIS A 13 1.52 38.13 1.54
N GLY A 14 2.32 37.64 0.60
CA GLY A 14 2.77 36.24 0.54
C GLY A 14 3.35 35.71 1.86
N LEU A 15 4.25 36.46 2.50
CA LEU A 15 4.86 36.06 3.79
C LEU A 15 3.82 35.95 4.92
N ARG A 16 2.90 36.92 5.02
CA ARG A 16 1.82 36.88 6.02
C ARG A 16 0.92 35.66 5.82
N ASN A 17 0.57 35.36 4.58
CA ASN A 17 -0.27 34.20 4.25
C ASN A 17 0.43 32.88 4.58
N LEU A 18 1.74 32.77 4.31
CA LEU A 18 2.55 31.62 4.69
C LEU A 18 2.61 31.44 6.20
N LEU A 19 2.85 32.52 6.96
CA LEU A 19 2.90 32.47 8.43
C LEU A 19 1.55 32.09 9.04
N VAL A 20 0.43 32.59 8.49
CA VAL A 20 -0.91 32.19 8.92
C VAL A 20 -1.15 30.71 8.63
N ALA A 21 -0.81 30.22 7.44
CA ALA A 21 -0.97 28.80 7.09
C ALA A 21 -0.11 27.90 7.99
N ALA A 22 1.15 28.26 8.23
CA ALA A 22 2.03 27.56 9.15
C ALA A 22 1.50 27.57 10.59
N GLY A 23 0.98 28.71 11.04
CA GLY A 23 0.34 28.85 12.36
C GLY A 23 -0.88 27.95 12.50
N ILE A 24 -1.77 27.90 11.51
CA ILE A 24 -2.93 27.00 11.49
C ILE A 24 -2.46 25.54 11.57
N ALA A 25 -1.49 25.15 10.73
CA ALA A 25 -0.96 23.80 10.73
C ALA A 25 -0.36 23.43 12.10
N ALA A 26 0.43 24.31 12.71
CA ALA A 26 1.01 24.11 14.04
C ALA A 26 -0.05 23.97 15.14
N VAL A 27 -1.06 24.84 15.16
CA VAL A 27 -2.19 24.78 16.11
C VAL A 27 -3.00 23.49 15.95
N MET A 28 -3.14 22.96 14.73
CA MET A 28 -3.87 21.70 14.50
C MET A 28 -3.05 20.46 14.84
N THR A 29 -1.72 20.51 14.69
CA THR A 29 -0.85 19.32 14.80
C THR A 29 -0.17 19.17 16.15
N ILE A 30 0.32 20.26 16.75
CA ILE A 30 1.10 20.21 18.00
C ILE A 30 0.24 19.72 19.17
N PRO A 31 -0.99 20.23 19.42
CA PRO A 31 -1.81 19.72 20.52
C PRO A 31 -2.12 18.25 20.36
N TRP A 32 -2.44 17.79 19.14
CA TRP A 32 -2.66 16.36 18.87
C TRP A 32 -1.40 15.53 19.17
N ALA A 33 -0.22 15.98 18.73
CA ALA A 33 1.04 15.28 18.96
C ALA A 33 1.39 15.20 20.46
N ILE A 34 1.13 16.26 21.24
CA ILE A 34 1.32 16.25 22.69
C ILE A 34 0.31 15.32 23.36
N LEU A 35 -0.99 15.46 23.05
CA LEU A 35 -2.06 14.68 23.70
C LEU A 35 -1.99 13.18 23.39
N SER A 36 -1.43 12.80 22.25
CA SER A 36 -1.22 11.39 21.88
C SER A 36 0.08 10.79 22.43
N GLY A 37 0.92 11.57 23.12
CA GLY A 37 2.27 11.12 23.53
C GLY A 37 3.18 10.83 22.33
N PHE A 38 2.90 11.45 21.17
CA PHE A 38 3.64 11.20 19.94
C PHE A 38 5.12 11.53 20.10
N PHE A 39 5.46 12.64 20.74
CA PHE A 39 6.86 13.04 20.91
C PHE A 39 7.65 12.09 21.80
N ASP A 40 7.03 11.57 22.87
CA ASP A 40 7.65 10.58 23.76
C ASP A 40 7.90 9.28 23.00
N THR A 41 6.89 8.79 22.29
CA THR A 41 6.97 7.53 21.53
C THR A 41 7.91 7.66 20.32
N ALA A 42 7.93 8.82 19.66
CA ALA A 42 8.73 9.04 18.46
C ALA A 42 10.24 8.96 18.72
N GLY A 43 10.69 9.22 19.94
CA GLY A 43 12.10 9.05 20.33
C GLY A 43 12.53 7.60 20.49
N GLU A 44 11.60 6.69 20.78
CA GLU A 44 11.86 5.26 21.00
C GLU A 44 11.93 4.46 19.68
N VAL A 45 11.33 4.98 18.61
CA VAL A 45 11.28 4.29 17.32
C VAL A 45 12.51 4.63 16.48
N PRO A 46 13.28 3.62 16.02
CA PRO A 46 14.43 3.83 15.16
C PRO A 46 14.09 4.71 13.95
N LYS A 47 14.96 5.68 13.67
CA LYS A 47 14.79 6.59 12.55
C LYS A 47 15.26 5.92 11.27
N ALA A 48 14.68 6.31 10.14
CA ALA A 48 15.03 5.71 8.86
C ALA A 48 16.51 5.87 8.49
N TYR A 49 17.11 7.02 8.82
CA TYR A 49 18.52 7.29 8.53
C TYR A 49 19.47 6.28 9.18
N GLU A 50 19.09 5.67 10.31
CA GLU A 50 19.90 4.69 11.05
C GLU A 50 20.05 3.37 10.29
N LEU A 51 19.17 3.09 9.32
CA LEU A 51 19.25 1.90 8.48
C LEU A 51 20.19 2.08 7.27
N PHE A 52 20.59 3.31 6.96
CA PHE A 52 21.54 3.58 5.89
C PHE A 52 22.95 3.37 6.40
N SER A 53 23.71 2.51 5.73
CA SER A 53 25.09 2.22 6.12
C SER A 53 26.08 3.28 5.65
N SER A 54 25.69 4.09 4.66
CA SER A 54 26.50 5.17 4.11
C SER A 54 25.67 6.18 3.32
N PHE A 55 26.27 7.33 2.99
CA PHE A 55 25.69 8.28 2.04
C PHE A 55 25.51 7.71 0.63
N ALA A 56 26.34 6.74 0.23
CA ALA A 56 26.20 6.08 -1.08
C ALA A 56 24.96 5.17 -1.13
N ASP A 57 24.67 4.48 -0.04
CA ASP A 57 23.47 3.67 0.11
C ASP A 57 22.21 4.57 0.12
N TRP A 58 22.31 5.70 0.81
CA TRP A 58 21.30 6.76 0.77
C TRP A 58 21.04 7.24 -0.65
N SER A 59 22.07 7.64 -1.40
CA SER A 59 21.89 8.21 -2.73
C SER A 59 21.33 7.19 -3.72
N ARG A 60 21.76 5.92 -3.65
CA ARG A 60 21.19 4.82 -4.45
C ARG A 60 19.69 4.66 -4.22
N TYR A 61 19.24 4.71 -2.96
CA TYR A 61 17.81 4.62 -2.66
C TYR A 61 16.97 5.67 -3.39
N PHE A 62 17.48 6.90 -3.57
CA PHE A 62 16.77 7.95 -4.32
C PHE A 62 16.92 7.80 -5.84
N LEU A 63 18.12 7.43 -6.31
CA LEU A 63 18.41 7.29 -7.74
C LEU A 63 17.67 6.11 -8.38
N ASP A 64 17.40 5.05 -7.62
CA ASP A 64 16.66 3.88 -8.09
C ASP A 64 15.13 4.12 -8.22
N ARG A 65 14.67 5.34 -7.93
CA ARG A 65 13.25 5.69 -7.91
C ARG A 65 12.92 6.68 -9.03
N PRO A 66 12.21 6.25 -10.09
CA PRO A 66 11.99 7.07 -11.28
C PRO A 66 11.21 8.35 -10.97
N VAL A 67 10.29 8.33 -10.00
CA VAL A 67 9.53 9.51 -9.57
C VAL A 67 10.46 10.63 -9.11
N ILE A 68 11.50 10.31 -8.36
CA ILE A 68 12.46 11.31 -7.86
C ILE A 68 13.28 11.89 -9.02
N LEU A 69 13.70 11.05 -9.97
CA LEU A 69 14.40 11.50 -11.18
C LEU A 69 13.54 12.44 -12.02
N VAL A 70 12.23 12.16 -12.17
CA VAL A 70 11.29 13.04 -12.86
C VAL A 70 11.18 14.39 -12.15
N ILE A 71 11.12 14.41 -10.82
CA ILE A 71 11.10 15.67 -10.05
C ILE A 71 12.37 16.48 -10.29
N PHE A 72 13.54 15.86 -10.21
CA PHE A 72 14.81 16.54 -10.51
C PHE A 72 14.86 17.04 -11.95
N ALA A 73 14.38 16.26 -12.92
CA ALA A 73 14.31 16.67 -14.31
C ALA A 73 13.39 17.90 -14.47
N LEU A 74 12.22 17.93 -13.85
CA LEU A 74 11.32 19.10 -13.88
C LEU A 74 11.96 20.33 -13.25
N LEU A 75 12.69 20.16 -12.13
CA LEU A 75 13.41 21.24 -11.46
C LEU A 75 14.56 21.83 -12.29
N VAL A 76 15.13 21.06 -13.22
CA VAL A 76 16.23 21.52 -14.11
C VAL A 76 15.70 22.06 -15.43
N VAL A 77 14.79 21.32 -16.08
CA VAL A 77 14.24 21.68 -17.40
C VAL A 77 13.45 22.99 -17.32
N PHE A 78 12.70 23.22 -16.24
CA PHE A 78 11.88 24.42 -16.13
C PHE A 78 12.69 25.72 -16.06
N PRO A 79 13.69 25.89 -15.18
CA PRO A 79 14.58 27.05 -15.20
C PRO A 79 15.33 27.22 -16.53
N LEU A 80 15.78 26.13 -17.16
CA LEU A 80 16.47 26.19 -18.45
C LEU A 80 15.55 26.69 -19.57
N ALA A 81 14.30 26.21 -19.61
CA ALA A 81 13.30 26.67 -20.58
C ALA A 81 12.96 28.15 -20.36
N SER A 82 12.81 28.59 -19.10
CA SER A 82 12.59 29.99 -18.75
C SER A 82 13.77 30.87 -19.14
N TRP A 83 15.01 30.45 -18.85
CA TRP A 83 16.24 31.16 -19.22
C TRP A 83 16.41 31.27 -20.74
N TRP A 84 16.18 30.18 -21.47
CA TRP A 84 16.25 30.18 -22.93
C TRP A 84 15.19 31.11 -23.57
N GLY A 85 13.99 31.16 -22.99
CA GLY A 85 12.94 32.11 -23.40
C GLY A 85 13.35 33.58 -23.20
N VAL A 86 14.07 33.88 -22.11
CA VAL A 86 14.64 35.22 -21.87
C VAL A 86 15.69 35.57 -22.92
N GLN A 87 16.62 34.65 -23.24
CA GLN A 87 17.66 34.84 -24.25
C GLN A 87 17.08 35.11 -25.66
N LYS A 88 15.95 34.50 -25.99
CA LYS A 88 15.23 34.70 -27.26
C LYS A 88 14.46 36.03 -27.33
N GLY A 89 14.60 36.92 -26.35
CA GLY A 89 14.00 38.25 -26.37
C GLY A 89 12.48 38.23 -26.21
N TRP A 90 11.93 37.19 -25.57
CA TRP A 90 10.50 37.11 -25.30
C TRP A 90 10.13 38.20 -24.27
N LYS A 91 9.69 39.36 -24.74
CA LYS A 91 9.45 40.60 -23.95
C LYS A 91 8.54 40.44 -22.71
N LYS A 92 7.76 39.35 -22.62
CA LYS A 92 6.93 39.02 -21.45
C LYS A 92 7.63 38.10 -20.42
N ALA A 93 8.76 37.48 -20.75
CA ALA A 93 9.51 36.61 -19.86
C ALA A 93 10.32 37.37 -18.80
N THR A 94 10.70 38.63 -19.07
CA THR A 94 11.58 39.41 -18.18
C THR A 94 10.84 39.96 -16.95
N ALA A 95 9.57 40.35 -17.05
CA ALA A 95 8.77 40.83 -15.90
C ALA A 95 8.20 39.69 -15.04
N TYR A 96 7.99 38.51 -15.63
CA TYR A 96 7.58 37.30 -14.93
C TYR A 96 8.75 36.62 -14.18
N SER A 97 9.99 36.91 -14.58
CA SER A 97 11.20 36.24 -14.11
C SER A 97 11.43 36.33 -12.59
N HIS A 98 11.16 37.47 -11.95
CA HIS A 98 11.43 37.62 -10.52
C HIS A 98 10.45 36.81 -9.66
N ASN A 99 9.14 36.90 -9.93
CA ASN A 99 8.12 36.15 -9.18
C ASN A 99 8.25 34.64 -9.42
N VAL A 100 8.58 34.23 -10.65
CA VAL A 100 8.85 32.82 -10.96
C VAL A 100 10.12 32.33 -10.29
N LEU A 101 11.19 33.14 -10.26
CA LEU A 101 12.40 32.79 -9.53
C LEU A 101 12.13 32.64 -8.03
N VAL A 102 11.40 33.57 -7.41
CA VAL A 102 11.00 33.49 -5.99
C VAL A 102 10.16 32.24 -5.74
N ALA A 103 9.18 31.96 -6.60
CA ALA A 103 8.34 30.77 -6.48
C ALA A 103 9.13 29.47 -6.69
N LEU A 104 10.10 29.46 -7.61
CA LEU A 104 11.00 28.32 -7.82
C LEU A 104 11.91 28.10 -6.61
N VAL A 105 12.54 29.16 -6.09
CA VAL A 105 13.35 29.09 -4.88
C VAL A 105 12.51 28.54 -3.73
N PHE A 106 11.27 29.01 -3.56
CA PHE A 106 10.34 28.50 -2.56
C PHE A 106 10.03 27.02 -2.75
N VAL A 107 9.67 26.57 -3.96
CA VAL A 107 9.36 25.17 -4.24
C VAL A 107 10.59 24.27 -4.05
N ILE A 108 11.77 24.69 -4.53
CA ILE A 108 13.02 23.95 -4.33
C ILE A 108 13.34 23.84 -2.85
N THR A 109 13.21 24.94 -2.10
CA THR A 109 13.43 24.97 -0.66
C THR A 109 12.44 24.05 0.06
N TRP A 110 11.17 24.05 -0.33
CA TRP A 110 10.16 23.12 0.18
C TRP A 110 10.56 21.68 -0.11
N ILE A 111 10.83 21.32 -1.37
CA ILE A 111 11.23 19.94 -1.73
C ILE A 111 12.45 19.51 -0.92
N PHE A 112 13.45 20.38 -0.80
CA PHE A 112 14.64 20.12 -0.01
C PHE A 112 14.28 19.85 1.46
N PHE A 113 13.54 20.75 2.12
CA PHE A 113 13.12 20.54 3.51
C PHE A 113 12.21 19.32 3.67
N ALA A 114 11.32 19.04 2.72
CA ALA A 114 10.46 17.87 2.74
C ALA A 114 11.28 16.58 2.70
N VAL A 115 12.26 16.49 1.80
CA VAL A 115 13.15 15.32 1.70
C VAL A 115 14.02 15.20 2.96
N VAL A 116 14.62 16.29 3.42
CA VAL A 116 15.47 16.31 4.62
C VAL A 116 14.67 15.92 5.87
N CYS A 117 13.51 16.53 6.10
CA CYS A 117 12.64 16.20 7.22
C CYS A 117 12.10 14.77 7.12
N PHE A 118 11.70 14.33 5.93
CA PHE A 118 11.29 12.93 5.70
C PHE A 118 12.42 11.98 6.08
N HIS A 119 13.66 12.36 5.84
CA HIS A 119 14.80 11.51 6.14
C HIS A 119 15.19 11.50 7.62
N LEU A 120 15.28 12.67 8.23
CA LEU A 120 15.78 12.82 9.60
C LEU A 120 14.74 12.47 10.66
N VAL A 121 13.45 12.66 10.37
CA VAL A 121 12.40 12.60 11.39
C VAL A 121 11.56 11.33 11.27
N VAL A 122 11.39 10.79 10.06
CA VAL A 122 10.44 9.70 9.83
C VAL A 122 10.97 8.39 10.42
N PRO A 123 10.12 7.69 11.21
CA PRO A 123 10.45 6.35 11.69
C PRO A 123 10.77 5.39 10.55
N ALA A 124 11.67 4.46 10.77
CA ALA A 124 12.04 3.43 9.80
C ALA A 124 10.81 2.67 9.24
N ALA A 125 9.84 2.35 10.10
CA ALA A 125 8.58 1.70 9.72
C ALA A 125 7.71 2.53 8.75
N SER A 126 7.90 3.85 8.72
CA SER A 126 7.16 4.78 7.86
C SER A 126 7.98 5.26 6.66
N PHE A 127 9.21 4.76 6.48
CA PHE A 127 10.09 5.18 5.41
C PHE A 127 9.79 4.43 4.10
N MET A 128 8.72 4.86 3.45
CA MET A 128 8.21 4.29 2.20
C MET A 128 8.17 5.37 1.11
N VAL A 129 8.54 5.03 -0.12
CA VAL A 129 8.51 5.98 -1.25
C VAL A 129 7.12 6.53 -1.52
N GLU A 130 6.10 5.73 -1.28
CA GLU A 130 4.69 6.10 -1.40
C GLU A 130 4.38 7.28 -0.46
N ARG A 131 4.90 7.24 0.78
CA ARG A 131 4.74 8.33 1.76
C ARG A 131 5.57 9.56 1.40
N LEU A 132 6.81 9.37 0.92
CA LEU A 132 7.60 10.47 0.39
C LEU A 132 6.89 11.16 -0.78
N THR A 133 6.29 10.37 -1.68
CA THR A 133 5.54 10.88 -2.84
C THR A 133 4.34 11.72 -2.40
N LEU A 134 3.63 11.31 -1.35
CA LEU A 134 2.53 12.11 -0.77
C LEU A 134 3.01 13.47 -0.26
N ILE A 135 4.18 13.51 0.40
CA ILE A 135 4.76 14.76 0.91
C ILE A 135 5.24 15.65 -0.24
N LEU A 136 5.80 15.06 -1.29
CA LEU A 136 6.27 15.77 -2.47
C LEU A 136 5.14 16.17 -3.41
N PHE A 137 3.95 15.58 -3.29
CA PHE A 137 2.82 15.86 -4.16
C PHE A 137 2.46 17.34 -4.20
N THR A 138 2.42 18.01 -3.04
CA THR A 138 2.10 19.44 -2.95
C THR A 138 3.11 20.32 -3.69
N PRO A 139 4.42 20.29 -3.39
CA PRO A 139 5.38 21.13 -4.11
C PRO A 139 5.50 20.77 -5.60
N ILE A 140 5.30 19.51 -6.00
CA ILE A 140 5.23 19.13 -7.42
C ILE A 140 4.03 19.78 -8.10
N ALA A 141 2.85 19.71 -7.48
CA ALA A 141 1.66 20.35 -8.01
C ALA A 141 1.82 21.88 -8.13
N LEU A 142 2.54 22.50 -7.20
CA LEU A 142 2.93 23.91 -7.29
C LEU A 142 3.87 24.16 -8.47
N LEU A 143 4.90 23.34 -8.66
CA LEU A 143 5.83 23.44 -9.80
C LEU A 143 5.11 23.32 -11.14
N LEU A 144 4.19 22.36 -11.26
CA LEU A 144 3.34 22.18 -12.44
C LEU A 144 2.44 23.40 -12.64
N GLY A 145 1.83 23.92 -11.57
CA GLY A 145 1.01 25.14 -11.63
C GLY A 145 1.81 26.37 -12.11
N LEU A 146 3.05 26.53 -11.63
CA LEU A 146 3.96 27.58 -12.08
C LEU A 146 4.31 27.41 -13.56
N ALA A 147 4.67 26.19 -13.96
CA ALA A 147 5.00 25.89 -15.35
C ALA A 147 3.84 26.21 -16.28
N LEU A 148 2.63 25.78 -15.92
CA LEU A 148 1.44 26.08 -16.70
C LEU A 148 1.12 27.57 -16.72
N SER A 149 1.29 28.30 -15.62
CA SER A 149 1.06 29.75 -15.58
C SER A 149 1.95 30.53 -16.55
N GLU A 150 3.14 30.01 -16.85
CA GLU A 150 4.06 30.54 -17.87
C GLU A 150 3.58 30.26 -19.31
N PHE A 151 3.01 29.08 -19.55
CA PHE A 151 2.48 28.71 -20.87
C PHE A 151 1.08 29.26 -21.13
N TYR A 152 0.30 29.51 -20.08
CA TYR A 152 -1.11 29.87 -20.14
C TYR A 152 -1.40 31.16 -20.92
N PRO A 153 -0.68 32.29 -20.73
CA PRO A 153 -0.87 33.50 -21.53
C PRO A 153 -0.53 33.34 -23.02
N ARG A 154 0.11 32.23 -23.40
CA ARG A 154 0.55 31.95 -24.78
C ARG A 154 -0.50 31.14 -25.57
N ILE A 155 -1.47 30.52 -24.89
CA ILE A 155 -2.57 29.79 -25.52
C ILE A 155 -3.75 30.76 -25.68
N LYS A 156 -3.90 31.35 -26.87
CA LYS A 156 -5.02 32.27 -27.15
C LYS A 156 -6.35 31.51 -27.13
N GLY A 157 -7.31 32.00 -26.35
CA GLY A 157 -8.74 31.69 -26.51
C GLY A 157 -9.37 30.69 -25.55
N VAL A 158 -8.63 30.00 -24.67
CA VAL A 158 -9.27 29.00 -23.78
C VAL A 158 -8.71 28.97 -22.35
N PRO A 159 -8.79 30.09 -21.60
CA PRO A 159 -8.29 30.18 -20.23
C PRO A 159 -8.88 29.10 -19.30
N TYR A 160 -10.19 28.87 -19.36
CA TYR A 160 -10.83 27.91 -18.45
C TYR A 160 -10.61 26.43 -18.82
N ALA A 161 -10.40 26.11 -20.11
CA ALA A 161 -10.18 24.72 -20.50
C ALA A 161 -8.79 24.23 -20.08
N ALA A 162 -7.74 25.05 -20.13
CA ALA A 162 -6.40 24.63 -19.68
C ALA A 162 -6.39 24.27 -18.18
N SER A 163 -7.14 25.00 -17.35
CA SER A 163 -7.32 24.67 -15.92
C SER A 163 -8.17 23.42 -15.67
N LEU A 164 -9.00 22.99 -16.63
CA LEU A 164 -9.82 21.77 -16.56
C LEU A 164 -9.10 20.56 -17.19
N VAL A 165 -8.30 20.78 -18.23
CA VAL A 165 -7.49 19.75 -18.91
C VAL A 165 -6.45 19.16 -17.96
N MET A 166 -5.97 19.90 -16.96
CA MET A 166 -5.05 19.37 -15.96
C MET A 166 -5.69 18.37 -14.99
N PRO A 167 -6.79 18.70 -14.28
CA PRO A 167 -7.54 17.71 -13.51
C PRO A 167 -8.01 16.55 -14.37
N ILE A 168 -8.54 16.81 -15.58
CA ILE A 168 -9.03 15.76 -16.47
C ILE A 168 -7.88 14.88 -16.98
N GLY A 169 -6.75 15.49 -17.36
CA GLY A 169 -5.55 14.78 -17.81
C GLY A 169 -4.89 14.01 -16.68
N PHE A 170 -4.86 14.55 -15.47
CA PHE A 170 -4.40 13.84 -14.27
C PHE A 170 -5.33 12.67 -13.95
N LEU A 171 -6.66 12.85 -14.01
CA LEU A 171 -7.63 11.78 -13.82
C LEU A 171 -7.49 10.70 -14.90
N TYR A 172 -7.36 11.10 -16.17
CA TYR A 172 -7.15 10.23 -17.32
C TYR A 172 -5.83 9.44 -17.20
N LEU A 173 -4.72 10.12 -16.90
CA LEU A 173 -3.43 9.48 -16.65
C LEU A 173 -3.49 8.60 -15.41
N SER A 174 -4.14 9.01 -14.32
CA SER A 174 -4.29 8.16 -13.12
C SER A 174 -5.11 6.91 -13.39
N HIS A 175 -6.04 6.96 -14.35
CA HIS A 175 -6.86 5.83 -14.78
C HIS A 175 -6.13 4.92 -15.80
N HIS A 176 -5.12 5.43 -16.51
CA HIS A 176 -4.40 4.71 -17.57
C HIS A 176 -2.94 4.39 -17.23
N LEU A 177 -2.38 4.96 -16.16
CA LEU A 177 -1.09 4.59 -15.63
C LEU A 177 -1.17 3.13 -15.16
N PRO A 178 -0.27 2.26 -15.62
CA PRO A 178 -0.25 0.85 -15.25
C PRO A 178 0.19 0.71 -13.78
N GLY A 179 -0.77 0.94 -12.90
CA GLY A 179 -0.75 0.64 -11.49
C GLY A 179 -2.19 0.27 -11.18
N ARG A 180 -2.57 -0.96 -11.54
CA ARG A 180 -3.91 -1.48 -11.28
C ARG A 180 -4.17 -1.29 -9.79
N LEU A 181 -4.99 -0.30 -9.43
CA LEU A 181 -5.74 -0.40 -8.18
C LEU A 181 -6.43 -1.76 -8.28
N PRO A 182 -6.22 -2.69 -7.33
CA PRO A 182 -6.90 -3.97 -7.36
C PRO A 182 -8.38 -3.70 -7.59
N LYS A 183 -8.99 -4.37 -8.57
CA LYS A 183 -10.41 -4.17 -8.86
C LYS A 183 -11.16 -4.44 -7.54
N PHE A 184 -11.82 -3.41 -7.03
CA PHE A 184 -12.56 -3.48 -5.76
C PHE A 184 -13.66 -4.56 -5.77
N GLU A 185 -14.10 -4.99 -6.95
CA GLU A 185 -15.09 -6.04 -7.16
C GLU A 185 -14.76 -7.34 -6.41
N ASP A 186 -13.48 -7.73 -6.35
CA ASP A 186 -13.07 -8.94 -5.61
C ASP A 186 -13.09 -8.69 -4.09
N GLN A 187 -12.79 -7.47 -3.61
CA GLN A 187 -12.72 -7.17 -2.17
C GLN A 187 -14.10 -7.10 -1.50
N GLU A 188 -15.12 -6.58 -2.17
CA GLU A 188 -16.47 -6.53 -1.61
C GLU A 188 -17.03 -7.95 -1.40
N GLN A 189 -16.79 -8.86 -2.35
CA GLN A 189 -17.18 -10.26 -2.23
C GLN A 189 -16.44 -10.95 -1.08
N VAL A 190 -15.14 -10.70 -0.93
CA VAL A 190 -14.35 -11.19 0.21
C VAL A 190 -14.96 -10.76 1.54
N ILE A 191 -15.26 -9.46 1.67
CA ILE A 191 -15.83 -8.92 2.90
C ILE A 191 -17.21 -9.54 3.18
N ALA A 192 -18.07 -9.64 2.17
CA ALA A 192 -19.41 -10.22 2.31
C ALA A 192 -19.35 -11.66 2.82
N LYS A 193 -18.46 -12.49 2.25
CA LYS A 193 -18.29 -13.89 2.65
C LYS A 193 -17.68 -14.07 4.03
N VAL A 194 -16.74 -13.22 4.41
CA VAL A 194 -16.22 -13.20 5.80
C VAL A 194 -17.33 -12.81 6.78
N ILE A 195 -18.19 -11.84 6.44
CA ILE A 195 -19.34 -11.46 7.28
C ILE A 195 -20.34 -12.63 7.40
N GLU A 196 -20.65 -13.30 6.29
CA GLU A 196 -21.54 -14.48 6.27
C GLU A 196 -21.00 -15.57 7.20
N TYR A 197 -19.72 -15.95 7.03
CA TYR A 197 -19.05 -16.91 7.91
C TYR A 197 -19.11 -16.52 9.39
N LEU A 198 -18.77 -15.26 9.71
CA LEU A 198 -18.77 -14.77 11.09
C LEU A 198 -20.15 -14.76 11.75
N LYS A 199 -21.22 -14.57 10.97
CA LYS A 199 -22.60 -14.63 11.49
C LYS A 199 -23.03 -16.05 11.85
N GLU A 200 -22.46 -17.05 11.17
CA GLU A 200 -22.73 -18.47 11.41
C GLU A 200 -21.92 -19.02 12.59
N GLN A 201 -20.84 -18.35 12.99
CA GLN A 201 -20.04 -18.76 14.13
C GLN A 201 -20.71 -18.38 15.46
N ASP A 202 -20.83 -19.32 16.39
CA ASP A 202 -21.33 -19.08 17.76
C ASP A 202 -20.23 -18.47 18.66
N LEU A 203 -19.75 -17.28 18.29
CA LEU A 203 -18.65 -16.58 18.99
C LEU A 203 -19.17 -15.93 20.28
N LYS A 204 -19.20 -16.69 21.37
CA LYS A 204 -19.61 -16.19 22.69
C LYS A 204 -18.43 -15.60 23.46
N PRO A 205 -18.62 -14.52 24.24
CA PRO A 205 -17.63 -14.08 25.22
C PRO A 205 -17.25 -15.24 26.15
N PRO A 206 -15.95 -15.44 26.46
CA PRO A 206 -14.84 -14.51 26.28
C PRO A 206 -13.98 -14.73 25.02
N CYS A 207 -14.56 -15.21 23.92
CA CYS A 207 -13.87 -15.42 22.64
C CYS A 207 -13.09 -14.18 22.15
N ARG A 208 -11.91 -14.40 21.56
CA ARG A 208 -11.07 -13.36 20.96
C ARG A 208 -10.96 -13.55 19.46
N ILE A 209 -11.12 -12.45 18.73
CA ILE A 209 -10.99 -12.44 17.27
C ILE A 209 -9.74 -11.64 16.90
N TYR A 210 -8.80 -12.29 16.22
CA TYR A 210 -7.57 -11.70 15.71
C TYR A 210 -7.56 -11.69 14.20
N GLY A 211 -6.77 -10.79 13.65
CA GLY A 211 -6.55 -10.66 12.21
C GLY A 211 -5.10 -10.38 11.88
N ALA A 212 -4.71 -10.71 10.64
CA ALA A 212 -3.49 -10.20 10.04
C ALA A 212 -3.44 -8.64 10.14
N PRO A 213 -2.25 -8.05 10.32
CA PRO A 213 -2.13 -6.64 10.71
C PRO A 213 -2.66 -5.64 9.68
N THR A 214 -2.64 -5.97 8.40
CA THR A 214 -3.19 -5.12 7.34
C THR A 214 -4.71 -5.22 7.24
N ASP A 215 -5.25 -6.38 7.60
CA ASP A 215 -6.62 -6.74 7.31
C ASP A 215 -7.57 -6.52 8.52
N HIS A 216 -7.04 -6.55 9.75
CA HIS A 216 -7.85 -6.39 10.98
C HIS A 216 -8.67 -5.09 11.00
N HIS A 217 -8.15 -4.00 10.43
CA HIS A 217 -8.89 -2.75 10.30
C HIS A 217 -10.07 -2.86 9.33
N ILE A 218 -9.88 -3.56 8.21
CA ILE A 218 -10.92 -3.78 7.21
C ILE A 218 -12.04 -4.61 7.82
N TRP A 219 -11.70 -5.77 8.41
CA TRP A 219 -12.72 -6.63 9.02
C TRP A 219 -13.43 -5.92 10.18
N LYS A 220 -12.71 -5.22 11.06
CA LYS A 220 -13.32 -4.45 12.15
C LYS A 220 -14.32 -3.42 11.64
N TYR A 221 -13.97 -2.68 10.59
CA TYR A 221 -14.83 -1.65 10.01
C TYR A 221 -16.14 -2.24 9.45
N TYR A 222 -16.05 -3.33 8.69
CA TYR A 222 -17.22 -3.91 8.01
C TYR A 222 -18.08 -4.84 8.88
N THR A 223 -17.48 -5.49 9.88
CA THR A 223 -18.21 -6.43 10.77
C THR A 223 -18.72 -5.78 12.04
N GLY A 224 -18.12 -4.67 12.47
CA GLY A 224 -18.35 -4.08 13.80
C GLY A 224 -17.81 -4.90 14.97
N LEU A 225 -17.20 -6.07 14.72
CA LEU A 225 -16.62 -6.92 15.76
C LEU A 225 -15.29 -6.37 16.27
N PRO A 226 -14.91 -6.66 17.52
CA PRO A 226 -13.66 -6.17 18.12
C PRO A 226 -12.43 -6.95 17.65
N ILE A 227 -12.20 -6.98 16.33
CA ILE A 227 -11.09 -7.69 15.69
C ILE A 227 -9.80 -6.91 15.95
N GLN A 228 -8.80 -7.60 16.51
CA GLN A 228 -7.51 -7.03 16.87
C GLN A 228 -6.39 -7.54 15.96
N SER A 229 -5.34 -6.76 15.77
CA SER A 229 -4.12 -7.27 15.12
C SER A 229 -3.49 -8.36 15.99
N ILE A 230 -2.99 -9.42 15.36
CA ILE A 230 -2.25 -10.48 16.05
C ILE A 230 -0.82 -10.07 16.45
N VAL A 231 -0.26 -9.04 15.80
CA VAL A 231 1.14 -8.59 15.99
C VAL A 231 1.54 -8.36 17.46
N PRO A 232 0.77 -7.62 18.29
CA PRO A 232 1.21 -7.34 19.66
C PRO A 232 1.02 -8.53 20.61
N VAL A 233 0.40 -9.63 20.17
CA VAL A 233 0.02 -10.73 21.05
C VAL A 233 1.21 -11.66 21.27
N ARG A 234 1.56 -11.88 22.53
CA ARG A 234 2.68 -12.74 22.93
C ARG A 234 2.31 -14.21 22.76
N ARG A 235 3.27 -15.01 22.30
CA ARG A 235 3.16 -16.47 22.22
C ARG A 235 2.72 -17.11 23.55
N SER A 236 3.35 -16.70 24.65
CA SER A 236 3.05 -17.24 25.98
C SER A 236 1.58 -17.02 26.40
N TYR A 237 0.98 -15.88 26.01
CA TYR A 237 -0.44 -15.62 26.27
C TYR A 237 -1.32 -16.57 25.47
N LEU A 238 -1.05 -16.72 24.17
CA LEU A 238 -1.80 -17.57 23.26
C LEU A 238 -1.74 -19.05 23.68
N GLU A 239 -0.56 -19.54 24.10
CA GLU A 239 -0.39 -20.93 24.53
C GLU A 239 -1.20 -21.27 25.78
N THR A 240 -1.40 -20.30 26.67
CA THR A 240 -2.20 -20.43 27.90
C THR A 240 -3.64 -19.97 27.76
N PHE A 241 -4.06 -19.49 26.57
CA PHE A 241 -5.38 -18.90 26.40
C PHE A 241 -6.46 -19.99 26.50
N PRO A 242 -7.37 -19.94 27.50
CA PRO A 242 -8.26 -21.07 27.78
C PRO A 242 -9.56 -21.04 26.97
N HIS A 243 -9.85 -19.94 26.27
CA HIS A 243 -11.12 -19.73 25.58
C HIS A 243 -10.97 -19.81 24.06
N ASP A 244 -12.11 -19.75 23.37
CA ASP A 244 -12.15 -19.77 21.92
C ASP A 244 -11.41 -18.58 21.31
N LEU A 245 -10.70 -18.87 20.23
CA LEU A 245 -9.95 -17.87 19.48
C LEU A 245 -10.19 -18.08 18.00
N LEU A 246 -10.62 -17.01 17.33
CA LEU A 246 -10.75 -16.98 15.88
C LEU A 246 -9.65 -16.10 15.28
N TYR A 247 -8.86 -16.63 14.37
CA TYR A 247 -7.89 -15.86 13.59
C TYR A 247 -8.28 -15.82 12.12
N LEU A 248 -8.34 -14.63 11.55
CA LEU A 248 -8.67 -14.39 10.15
C LEU A 248 -7.42 -13.92 9.39
N GLU A 249 -7.16 -14.53 8.24
CA GLU A 249 -6.14 -14.05 7.30
C GLU A 249 -6.66 -14.04 5.87
N ASN A 250 -6.24 -13.03 5.10
CA ASN A 250 -6.37 -13.01 3.65
C ASN A 250 -5.00 -13.31 3.04
N PRO A 251 -4.74 -14.50 2.48
CA PRO A 251 -3.51 -14.74 1.74
C PRO A 251 -3.45 -13.91 0.44
N TRP A 252 -2.77 -12.78 0.54
CA TRP A 252 -2.62 -11.71 -0.46
C TRP A 252 -2.12 -12.09 -1.88
N VAL A 253 -1.66 -13.33 -2.14
CA VAL A 253 -0.84 -13.64 -3.34
C VAL A 253 -1.45 -14.63 -4.32
N PHE A 254 -2.71 -15.05 -4.13
CA PHE A 254 -3.32 -15.98 -5.07
C PHE A 254 -3.97 -15.25 -6.26
N VAL A 255 -3.28 -15.32 -7.40
CA VAL A 255 -3.73 -14.84 -8.70
C VAL A 255 -4.94 -15.65 -9.13
N SER A 256 -5.99 -14.98 -9.56
CA SER A 256 -7.16 -15.64 -10.15
C SER A 256 -7.02 -15.70 -11.68
N PRO A 257 -7.32 -16.84 -12.31
CA PRO A 257 -7.38 -16.93 -13.76
C PRO A 257 -8.58 -16.12 -14.26
N SER A 258 -8.52 -15.73 -15.53
CA SER A 258 -9.65 -15.04 -16.16
C SER A 258 -10.82 -16.02 -16.38
N LEU A 259 -12.05 -15.51 -16.37
CA LEU A 259 -13.23 -16.35 -16.69
C LEU A 259 -13.12 -16.91 -18.11
N LYS A 260 -12.65 -16.07 -19.04
CA LYS A 260 -12.42 -16.45 -20.43
C LYS A 260 -11.46 -17.63 -20.55
N SER A 261 -10.33 -17.65 -19.84
CA SER A 261 -9.40 -18.78 -19.90
C SER A 261 -10.01 -20.09 -19.42
N ILE A 262 -10.91 -20.04 -18.42
CA ILE A 262 -11.64 -21.23 -17.95
C ILE A 262 -12.65 -21.69 -19.00
N GLN A 263 -13.40 -20.76 -19.58
CA GLN A 263 -14.40 -21.05 -20.62
C GLN A 263 -13.74 -21.59 -21.90
N ASP A 264 -12.64 -20.98 -22.34
CA ASP A 264 -11.88 -21.42 -23.52
C ASP A 264 -11.38 -22.85 -23.30
N ARG A 265 -10.79 -23.15 -22.13
CA ARG A 265 -10.29 -24.50 -21.82
C ARG A 265 -11.39 -25.55 -21.67
N ALA A 266 -12.54 -25.18 -21.09
CA ALA A 266 -13.69 -26.07 -21.06
C ALA A 266 -14.25 -26.34 -22.47
N SER A 267 -14.24 -25.33 -23.34
CA SER A 267 -14.71 -25.45 -24.72
C SER A 267 -13.83 -26.38 -25.56
N GLU A 268 -12.53 -26.44 -25.30
CA GLU A 268 -11.60 -27.40 -25.93
C GLU A 268 -12.00 -28.85 -25.67
N GLU A 269 -12.63 -29.14 -24.53
CA GLU A 269 -13.19 -30.45 -24.16
C GLU A 269 -14.67 -30.60 -24.55
N GLY A 270 -15.23 -29.66 -25.30
CA GLY A 270 -16.63 -29.66 -25.71
C GLY A 270 -17.63 -29.27 -24.61
N ILE A 271 -17.16 -28.67 -23.51
CA ILE A 271 -17.99 -28.20 -22.39
C ILE A 271 -18.25 -26.69 -22.54
N ASN A 272 -19.52 -26.31 -22.64
CA ASN A 272 -19.90 -24.89 -22.68
C ASN A 272 -20.27 -24.39 -21.27
N LEU A 273 -19.40 -23.59 -20.67
CA LEU A 273 -19.63 -23.01 -19.34
C LEU A 273 -20.24 -21.61 -19.45
N ASN A 274 -21.35 -21.38 -18.74
CA ASN A 274 -21.83 -20.03 -18.52
C ASN A 274 -20.91 -19.27 -17.53
N ASP A 275 -21.10 -17.97 -17.39
CA ASP A 275 -20.28 -17.13 -16.51
C ASP A 275 -20.34 -17.53 -15.03
N PHE A 276 -21.47 -18.08 -14.58
CA PHE A 276 -21.65 -18.52 -13.19
C PHE A 276 -20.82 -19.78 -12.90
N ASP A 277 -20.88 -20.78 -13.77
CA ASP A 277 -20.11 -22.02 -13.63
C ASP A 277 -18.60 -21.75 -13.76
N ALA A 278 -18.21 -20.87 -14.70
CA ALA A 278 -16.81 -20.45 -14.84
C ALA A 278 -16.30 -19.69 -13.59
N ARG A 279 -17.13 -18.86 -12.96
CA ARG A 279 -16.79 -18.18 -11.69
C ARG A 279 -16.64 -19.18 -10.55
N THR A 280 -17.52 -20.17 -10.46
CA THR A 280 -17.45 -21.23 -9.45
C THR A 280 -16.14 -22.00 -9.58
N LEU A 281 -15.81 -22.49 -10.77
CA LEU A 281 -14.55 -23.20 -11.03
C LEU A 281 -13.31 -22.34 -10.78
N ARG A 282 -13.37 -21.03 -11.09
CA ARG A 282 -12.30 -20.08 -10.75
C ARG A 282 -12.06 -20.02 -9.24
N ASN A 283 -13.15 -19.96 -8.46
CA ASN A 283 -13.08 -19.87 -7.01
C ASN A 283 -12.56 -21.20 -6.42
N ASP A 284 -12.95 -22.33 -6.99
CA ASP A 284 -12.45 -23.65 -6.62
C ASP A 284 -10.95 -23.79 -6.89
N LEU A 285 -10.47 -23.36 -8.06
CA LEU A 285 -9.04 -23.35 -8.39
C LEU A 285 -8.21 -22.55 -7.36
N VAL A 286 -8.66 -21.35 -7.00
CA VAL A 286 -7.99 -20.52 -6.00
C VAL A 286 -8.06 -21.14 -4.61
N THR A 287 -9.21 -21.68 -4.22
CA THR A 287 -9.42 -22.37 -2.95
C THR A 287 -8.49 -23.57 -2.82
N ASN A 288 -8.36 -24.37 -3.89
CA ASN A 288 -7.43 -25.50 -3.93
C ASN A 288 -5.97 -25.03 -3.74
N GLN A 289 -5.55 -23.94 -4.38
CA GLN A 289 -4.19 -23.40 -4.17
C GLN A 289 -3.94 -22.94 -2.74
N ILE A 290 -4.91 -22.29 -2.10
CA ILE A 290 -4.84 -21.93 -0.68
C ILE A 290 -4.67 -23.21 0.15
N ILE A 291 -5.50 -24.23 -0.07
CA ILE A 291 -5.42 -25.53 0.61
C ILE A 291 -4.05 -26.17 0.44
N GLN A 292 -3.50 -26.22 -0.78
CA GLN A 292 -2.16 -26.78 -1.03
C GLN A 292 -1.07 -26.00 -0.28
N SER A 293 -1.16 -24.67 -0.24
CA SER A 293 -0.22 -23.83 0.51
C SER A 293 -0.31 -24.08 2.02
N LEU A 294 -1.53 -24.24 2.58
CA LEU A 294 -1.72 -24.56 3.99
C LEU A 294 -1.21 -25.97 4.35
N LYS A 295 -1.42 -26.95 3.46
CA LYS A 295 -0.86 -28.31 3.59
C LYS A 295 0.66 -28.29 3.63
N ALA A 296 1.29 -27.55 2.72
CA ALA A 296 2.75 -27.41 2.67
C ALA A 296 3.34 -26.79 3.96
N ARG A 297 2.52 -26.03 4.72
CA ARG A 297 2.89 -25.42 6.01
C ARG A 297 2.55 -26.29 7.23
N GLY A 298 1.93 -27.46 7.03
CA GLY A 298 1.45 -28.32 8.11
C GLY A 298 0.29 -27.70 8.91
N LEU A 299 -0.50 -26.82 8.27
CA LEU A 299 -1.64 -26.13 8.90
C LEU A 299 -3.01 -26.67 8.45
N TYR A 300 -3.03 -27.67 7.56
CA TYR A 300 -4.28 -28.21 7.00
C TYR A 300 -4.15 -29.71 6.77
N GLU A 301 -4.67 -30.51 7.71
CA GLU A 301 -4.61 -31.97 7.65
C GLU A 301 -5.94 -32.59 7.23
N GLN A 302 -7.04 -32.09 7.80
CA GLN A 302 -8.40 -32.55 7.52
C GLN A 302 -9.28 -31.34 7.24
N GLY A 303 -9.88 -31.28 6.05
CA GLY A 303 -10.77 -30.19 5.69
C GLY A 303 -11.44 -30.42 4.35
N GLN A 304 -12.08 -29.36 3.83
CA GLN A 304 -12.71 -29.32 2.52
C GLN A 304 -11.78 -29.89 1.44
N LYS A 305 -12.31 -30.85 0.68
CA LYS A 305 -11.75 -31.26 -0.61
C LYS A 305 -12.43 -30.44 -1.70
N VAL A 306 -11.62 -29.91 -2.60
CA VAL A 306 -12.09 -29.22 -3.80
C VAL A 306 -11.70 -30.08 -4.98
N GLU A 307 -12.68 -30.55 -5.73
CA GLU A 307 -12.46 -31.34 -6.94
C GLU A 307 -12.22 -30.40 -8.10
N ILE A 308 -11.01 -30.46 -8.67
CA ILE A 308 -10.65 -29.69 -9.86
C ILE A 308 -10.73 -30.62 -11.07
N PRO A 309 -11.58 -30.30 -12.06
CA PRO A 309 -11.62 -31.07 -13.30
C PRO A 309 -10.25 -31.15 -13.99
N ASP A 310 -9.89 -32.33 -14.49
CA ASP A 310 -8.58 -32.60 -15.09
C ASP A 310 -8.22 -31.63 -16.23
N TYR A 311 -9.22 -31.19 -17.00
CA TYR A 311 -9.01 -30.27 -18.12
C TYR A 311 -8.50 -28.88 -17.69
N LEU A 312 -8.69 -28.50 -16.42
CA LEU A 312 -8.16 -27.26 -15.83
C LEU A 312 -6.73 -27.42 -15.29
N GLY A 313 -6.11 -28.60 -15.41
CA GLY A 313 -4.78 -28.86 -14.87
C GLY A 313 -3.68 -27.95 -15.43
N GLU A 314 -3.78 -27.52 -16.69
CA GLU A 314 -2.86 -26.53 -17.27
C GLU A 314 -3.04 -25.14 -16.65
N ILE A 315 -4.29 -24.69 -16.47
CA ILE A 315 -4.59 -23.42 -15.79
C ILE A 315 -4.04 -23.42 -14.37
N GLN A 316 -4.15 -24.55 -13.66
CA GLN A 316 -3.60 -24.66 -12.31
C GLN A 316 -2.07 -24.48 -12.29
N LYS A 317 -1.34 -25.09 -13.24
CA LYS A 317 0.11 -24.92 -13.38
C LYS A 317 0.48 -23.48 -13.72
N ASP A 318 -0.24 -22.87 -14.65
CA ASP A 318 -0.01 -21.46 -15.03
C ASP A 318 -0.23 -20.52 -13.84
N MET A 319 -1.25 -20.78 -13.02
CA MET A 319 -1.49 -20.03 -11.79
C MET A 319 -0.36 -20.22 -10.78
N GLU A 320 0.21 -21.42 -10.62
CA GLU A 320 1.36 -21.65 -9.73
C GLU A 320 2.58 -20.82 -10.16
N VAL A 321 2.88 -20.78 -11.47
CA VAL A 321 3.94 -19.94 -12.03
C VAL A 321 3.64 -18.45 -11.80
N ALA A 322 2.42 -18.01 -12.13
CA ALA A 322 2.01 -16.62 -11.94
C ALA A 322 2.05 -16.19 -10.47
N ASN A 323 1.67 -17.07 -9.54
CA ASN A 323 1.78 -16.83 -8.11
C ASN A 323 3.24 -16.70 -7.66
N ALA A 324 4.12 -17.59 -8.12
CA ALA A 324 5.55 -17.51 -7.82
C ALA A 324 6.16 -16.21 -8.35
N GLU A 325 5.79 -15.78 -9.56
CA GLU A 325 6.19 -14.50 -10.13
C GLU A 325 5.64 -13.30 -9.36
N ALA A 326 4.38 -13.36 -8.93
CA ALA A 326 3.74 -12.33 -8.12
C ALA A 326 4.40 -12.20 -6.73
N VAL A 327 4.66 -13.34 -6.07
CA VAL A 327 5.44 -13.43 -4.82
C VAL A 327 6.82 -12.79 -5.02
N ALA A 328 7.56 -13.22 -6.04
CA ALA A 328 8.90 -12.73 -6.30
C ALA A 328 8.90 -11.22 -6.64
N GLY A 329 7.93 -10.76 -7.42
CA GLY A 329 7.73 -9.35 -7.75
C GLY A 329 7.44 -8.50 -6.52
N ALA A 330 6.56 -8.98 -5.65
CA ALA A 330 6.24 -8.29 -4.41
C ALA A 330 7.44 -8.29 -3.45
N ILE A 331 8.12 -9.41 -3.23
CA ILE A 331 9.36 -9.46 -2.44
C ILE A 331 10.40 -8.48 -3.00
N ARG A 332 10.62 -8.43 -4.32
CA ARG A 332 11.54 -7.45 -4.94
C ARG A 332 11.11 -6.01 -4.66
N MET A 333 9.82 -5.70 -4.77
CA MET A 333 9.29 -4.36 -4.49
C MET A 333 9.52 -3.97 -3.03
N TRP A 334 9.28 -4.88 -2.09
CA TRP A 334 9.44 -4.64 -0.67
C TRP A 334 10.91 -4.61 -0.21
N LYS A 335 11.78 -5.47 -0.78
CA LYS A 335 13.24 -5.42 -0.56
C LYS A 335 13.88 -4.10 -1.01
N ARG A 336 13.21 -3.31 -1.87
CA ARG A 336 13.64 -1.93 -2.20
C ARG A 336 13.35 -0.92 -1.09
N GLN A 337 12.55 -1.27 -0.08
CA GLN A 337 12.28 -0.42 1.06
C GLN A 337 13.37 -0.63 2.11
N VAL A 338 13.83 0.47 2.71
CA VAL A 338 14.99 0.48 3.62
C VAL A 338 14.79 -0.42 4.82
N ILE A 339 13.56 -0.56 5.33
CA ILE A 339 13.27 -1.41 6.49
C ILE A 339 13.57 -2.90 6.25
N PHE A 340 13.52 -3.37 5.00
CA PHE A 340 13.86 -4.74 4.62
C PHE A 340 15.31 -4.90 4.17
N LYS A 341 16.10 -3.83 4.27
CA LYS A 341 17.53 -3.91 4.03
C LYS A 341 18.13 -4.92 4.99
N ASP A 342 18.88 -5.86 4.41
CA ASP A 342 19.54 -6.97 5.11
C ASP A 342 18.58 -7.95 5.80
N VAL A 343 17.30 -7.95 5.42
CA VAL A 343 16.32 -8.96 5.88
C VAL A 343 16.08 -9.95 4.78
N ASP A 344 16.32 -11.24 5.08
CA ASP A 344 15.89 -12.30 4.17
C ASP A 344 14.46 -12.73 4.48
N VAL A 345 13.61 -12.63 3.47
CA VAL A 345 12.19 -12.97 3.53
C VAL A 345 11.97 -14.05 2.48
N PRO A 346 12.04 -15.33 2.88
CA PRO A 346 11.99 -16.44 1.92
C PRO A 346 10.60 -16.63 1.34
N VAL A 347 9.54 -16.27 2.09
CA VAL A 347 8.15 -16.45 1.68
C VAL A 347 7.37 -15.16 1.90
N PHE A 348 6.47 -14.82 0.98
CA PHE A 348 5.72 -13.55 1.05
C PHE A 348 4.88 -13.40 2.33
N GLN A 349 4.36 -14.51 2.87
CA GLN A 349 3.57 -14.50 4.11
C GLN A 349 4.40 -14.00 5.30
N ASP A 350 5.73 -14.19 5.29
CA ASP A 350 6.61 -13.72 6.36
C ASP A 350 6.98 -12.24 6.20
N LEU A 351 6.58 -11.60 5.11
CA LEU A 351 6.94 -10.22 4.82
C LEU A 351 6.37 -9.24 5.86
N TRP A 352 5.12 -9.42 6.28
CA TRP A 352 4.57 -8.59 7.34
C TRP A 352 5.23 -8.92 8.68
N LEU A 353 5.62 -10.18 8.94
CA LEU A 353 6.39 -10.54 10.13
C LEU A 353 7.73 -9.80 10.13
N ALA A 354 8.44 -9.78 9.01
CA ALA A 354 9.66 -9.02 8.81
C ALA A 354 9.47 -7.54 9.07
N PHE A 355 8.36 -6.97 8.59
CA PHE A 355 8.03 -5.57 8.82
C PHE A 355 7.80 -5.26 10.31
N TYR A 356 6.88 -5.99 10.96
CA TYR A 356 6.43 -5.70 12.31
C TYR A 356 7.42 -6.14 13.39
N TYR A 357 8.22 -7.18 13.12
CA TYR A 357 9.20 -7.71 14.05
C TYR A 357 10.66 -7.36 13.72
N ARG A 358 10.91 -6.48 12.74
CA ARG A 358 12.26 -6.08 12.32
C ARG A 358 13.19 -5.73 13.48
N PHE A 359 12.66 -4.99 14.45
CA PHE A 359 13.38 -4.45 15.59
C PHE A 359 13.15 -5.23 16.88
N SER A 360 12.43 -6.35 16.83
CA SER A 360 12.06 -7.17 17.99
C SER A 360 12.31 -8.68 17.78
N GLY A 361 13.28 -8.99 16.91
CA GLY A 361 13.75 -10.35 16.65
C GLY A 361 12.94 -11.10 15.59
N TYR A 362 12.85 -10.55 14.37
CA TYR A 362 12.17 -11.22 13.25
C TYR A 362 12.62 -12.67 13.01
N PRO A 363 13.92 -13.01 12.97
CA PRO A 363 14.36 -14.39 12.71
C PRO A 363 13.81 -15.40 13.74
N ASP A 364 13.54 -14.94 14.95
CA ASP A 364 13.01 -15.75 16.05
C ASP A 364 11.47 -15.83 16.05
N ARG A 365 10.80 -15.25 15.05
CA ARG A 365 9.33 -15.10 14.98
C ARG A 365 8.72 -15.51 13.64
N ILE A 366 9.43 -16.31 12.86
CA ILE A 366 8.97 -16.87 11.57
C ILE A 366 8.76 -18.38 11.62
N GLY A 367 8.04 -18.91 10.63
CA GLY A 367 7.76 -20.34 10.52
C GLY A 367 7.09 -20.88 11.79
N GLU A 368 7.65 -21.94 12.36
CA GLU A 368 7.14 -22.55 13.59
C GLU A 368 7.34 -21.69 14.85
N ASN A 369 8.24 -20.70 14.78
CA ASN A 369 8.50 -19.78 15.89
C ASN A 369 7.54 -18.57 15.90
N TRP A 370 6.72 -18.41 14.87
CA TRP A 370 5.72 -17.36 14.84
C TRP A 370 4.74 -17.48 16.03
N ASN A 371 4.46 -16.36 16.69
CA ASN A 371 3.73 -16.34 17.97
C ASN A 371 2.39 -17.10 17.96
N ILE A 372 1.63 -17.06 16.86
CA ILE A 372 0.32 -17.74 16.75
C ILE A 372 0.43 -19.14 16.13
N TYR A 373 1.59 -19.54 15.58
CA TYR A 373 1.74 -20.84 14.92
C TYR A 373 1.25 -22.04 15.76
N PRO A 374 1.55 -22.13 17.08
CA PRO A 374 1.02 -23.22 17.92
C PRO A 374 -0.51 -23.23 18.04
N ILE A 375 -1.16 -22.08 17.90
CA ILE A 375 -2.62 -21.97 17.86
C ILE A 375 -3.13 -22.44 16.51
N LEU A 376 -2.57 -21.94 15.41
CA LEU A 376 -3.00 -22.32 14.06
C LEU A 376 -2.92 -23.83 13.82
N LYS A 377 -1.87 -24.50 14.31
CA LYS A 377 -1.70 -25.95 14.20
C LYS A 377 -2.78 -26.76 14.93
N ARG A 378 -3.42 -26.16 15.95
CA ARG A 378 -4.47 -26.78 16.76
C ARG A 378 -5.87 -26.26 16.41
N SER A 379 -5.97 -25.34 15.46
CA SER A 379 -7.23 -24.77 15.04
C SER A 379 -7.90 -25.65 14.01
N GLU A 380 -9.23 -25.66 14.02
CA GLU A 380 -10.02 -26.02 12.85
C GLU A 380 -9.81 -24.94 11.78
N VAL A 381 -9.46 -25.37 10.57
CA VAL A 381 -9.14 -24.45 9.47
C VAL A 381 -10.23 -24.49 8.41
N THR A 382 -10.88 -23.36 8.21
CA THR A 382 -11.89 -23.16 7.17
C THR A 382 -11.32 -22.22 6.10
N VAL A 383 -11.14 -22.73 4.89
CA VAL A 383 -10.88 -21.87 3.72
C VAL A 383 -12.22 -21.39 3.22
N LEU A 384 -12.44 -20.06 3.24
CA LEU A 384 -13.70 -19.46 2.81
C LEU A 384 -13.71 -19.35 1.28
N PRO A 385 -14.54 -20.15 0.58
CA PRO A 385 -14.63 -20.08 -0.87
C PRO A 385 -15.02 -18.67 -1.30
N GLU A 386 -14.55 -18.25 -2.48
CA GLU A 386 -14.79 -16.90 -3.07
C GLU A 386 -14.15 -15.73 -2.30
N ALA A 387 -13.89 -15.88 -1.00
CA ALA A 387 -13.34 -14.83 -0.16
C ALA A 387 -11.81 -14.77 -0.15
N LYS A 388 -11.14 -15.78 -0.73
CA LYS A 388 -9.68 -15.96 -0.64
C LYS A 388 -9.16 -15.73 0.79
N ALA A 389 -9.94 -16.14 1.78
CA ALA A 389 -9.67 -15.90 3.19
C ALA A 389 -9.64 -17.24 3.92
N VAL A 390 -8.89 -17.29 5.01
CA VAL A 390 -8.76 -18.47 5.87
C VAL A 390 -9.13 -18.07 7.28
N ALA A 391 -10.02 -18.85 7.88
CA ALA A 391 -10.41 -18.76 9.26
C ALA A 391 -9.80 -19.93 10.03
N TYR A 392 -9.17 -19.61 11.16
CA TYR A 392 -8.60 -20.58 12.09
C TYR A 392 -9.36 -20.47 13.40
N HIS A 393 -10.18 -21.47 13.69
CA HIS A 393 -10.96 -21.54 14.92
C HIS A 393 -10.27 -22.48 15.91
N TYR A 394 -9.66 -21.90 16.94
CA TYR A 394 -9.17 -22.63 18.10
C TYR A 394 -10.29 -22.73 19.12
N ALA A 395 -10.85 -23.93 19.30
CA ALA A 395 -11.68 -24.22 20.46
C ALA A 395 -10.79 -24.19 21.71
N GLY A 396 -11.20 -23.41 22.73
CA GLY A 396 -10.46 -23.31 23.98
C GLY A 396 -10.18 -24.70 24.60
N ARG A 397 -9.23 -24.76 25.54
CA ARG A 397 -9.01 -26.02 26.27
C ARG A 397 -10.23 -26.24 27.17
N ALA A 398 -10.99 -27.29 26.90
CA ALA A 398 -11.94 -27.81 27.88
C ALA A 398 -11.11 -28.34 29.05
N ASP A 399 -11.13 -27.63 30.17
CA ASP A 399 -10.55 -28.09 31.44
C ASP A 399 -11.32 -29.32 31.99
#